data_AF-A0A483F0P5-F1
#
_entry.id   AF-A0A483F0P5-F1
#
_cell.length_a   1.000
_cell.length_b   1.000
_cell.length_c   1.000
_cell.angle_alpha   90.00
_cell.angle_beta   90.00
_cell.angle_gamma   90.00
#
_symmetry.space_group_name_H-M   'P 1'
#
loop_
_entity.id
_entity.type
_entity.pdbx_description
1 polymer ?
#
loop_
_entity_poly.entity_id
_entity_poly.type
_entity_poly.pdbx_seq_one_letter_code
_entity_poly.pdbx_strand_id
1 'polypeptide(L)'
;MPDKDLFISFIDKVITSAEIKDITIEKDLLTDYAIHVDRPAKKSKSKIDFKAALPSFFIVEEFYSEFLSFFKIQDKLYPVIGKPGSFTLEFNSDKFSLIEDALSNLFSLIRNRADINSYIKNNNIPTQAMEKLLNHIIENDLVIDITNKHSNNEIIKLDKNDAEFYIKTVNRLTKLNVTSQQVPQADTLDKVFNMTININENGFLNRETINLSERHILYYLDACKILGFVSESNSTTSIGQQIALSDVGQKLAIAAKCFESSHCGWSWIMWSKVKKLTDINPSSANDFLDECAPTLSRSTRERRARTLRTWCEELKQHYQEW
;
A
#
# COMPACT_ATOMS: atom_id res chain seq x y z
N MET A 1 -10.33 -17.93 48.76
CA MET A 1 -10.42 -19.25 48.12
C MET A 1 -10.79 -19.01 46.68
N PRO A 2 -9.99 -19.40 45.68
CA PRO A 2 -10.35 -19.21 44.28
C PRO A 2 -11.36 -20.28 43.83
N ASP A 3 -12.23 -19.89 42.91
CA ASP A 3 -13.36 -20.66 42.38
C ASP A 3 -12.96 -21.98 41.72
N LYS A 4 -13.78 -23.02 41.94
CA LYS A 4 -13.53 -24.42 41.59
C LYS A 4 -13.80 -24.81 40.14
N ASP A 5 -14.15 -23.87 39.25
CA ASP A 5 -14.58 -24.18 37.87
C ASP A 5 -13.78 -23.46 36.78
N LEU A 6 -12.47 -23.25 36.99
CA LEU A 6 -11.54 -22.82 35.94
C LEU A 6 -10.71 -24.01 35.45
N PHE A 7 -11.16 -24.64 34.36
CA PHE A 7 -10.32 -25.56 33.59
C PHE A 7 -9.38 -24.74 32.69
N ILE A 8 -8.15 -24.51 33.16
CA ILE A 8 -7.07 -24.12 32.27
C ILE A 8 -6.63 -25.38 31.53
N SER A 9 -6.99 -25.47 30.25
CA SER A 9 -6.45 -26.48 29.34
C SER A 9 -4.98 -26.16 29.08
N PHE A 10 -4.08 -26.79 29.85
CA PHE A 10 -2.69 -26.91 29.43
C PHE A 10 -2.64 -28.02 28.38
N ILE A 11 -2.67 -27.63 27.10
CA ILE A 11 -2.31 -28.54 26.02
C ILE A 11 -0.78 -28.68 26.05
N ASP A 12 -0.27 -29.59 26.87
CA ASP A 12 1.10 -30.10 26.77
C ASP A 12 1.22 -31.11 25.62
N LYS A 13 0.72 -30.76 24.43
CA LYS A 13 1.12 -31.45 23.20
C LYS A 13 2.32 -30.73 22.62
N VAL A 14 3.49 -31.07 23.14
CA VAL A 14 4.72 -30.87 22.38
C VAL A 14 4.66 -31.85 21.21
N ILE A 15 4.42 -31.32 20.01
CA ILE A 15 4.43 -32.10 18.77
C ILE A 15 5.78 -32.83 18.70
N THR A 16 5.74 -34.15 18.59
CA THR A 16 6.96 -34.97 18.54
C THR A 16 7.66 -34.81 17.19
N SER A 17 8.98 -35.00 17.14
CA SER A 17 9.76 -34.94 15.90
C SER A 17 9.29 -35.95 14.83
N ALA A 18 8.57 -37.00 15.25
CA ALA A 18 7.94 -37.99 14.38
C ALA A 18 6.61 -37.47 13.80
N GLU A 19 5.76 -36.83 14.61
CA GLU A 19 4.53 -36.18 14.15
C GLU A 19 4.83 -34.99 13.22
N ILE A 20 5.90 -34.23 13.47
CA ILE A 20 6.40 -33.21 12.52
C ILE A 20 6.77 -33.88 11.19
N LYS A 21 7.42 -35.05 11.23
CA LYS A 21 7.82 -35.80 10.02
C LYS A 21 6.61 -36.31 9.24
N ASP A 22 5.58 -36.79 9.92
CA ASP A 22 4.34 -37.25 9.28
C ASP A 22 3.55 -36.07 8.67
N ILE A 23 3.51 -34.91 9.35
CA ILE A 23 2.98 -33.65 8.77
C ILE A 23 3.83 -33.17 7.57
N THR A 24 5.14 -33.45 7.57
CA THR A 24 6.06 -33.07 6.47
C THR A 24 5.90 -33.96 5.24
N ILE A 25 5.31 -35.16 5.37
CA ILE A 25 5.22 -36.16 4.29
C ILE A 25 3.87 -36.08 3.54
N GLU A 26 2.81 -35.53 4.15
CA GLU A 26 1.51 -35.33 3.49
C GLU A 26 1.38 -33.92 2.88
N LYS A 27 1.98 -33.67 1.69
CA LYS A 27 1.63 -32.62 0.68
C LYS A 27 1.40 -31.13 1.07
N ASP A 28 1.26 -30.75 2.34
CA ASP A 28 0.72 -29.46 2.80
C ASP A 28 1.81 -28.45 3.22
N LEU A 29 3.09 -28.85 3.20
CA LEU A 29 4.23 -27.98 3.53
C LEU A 29 5.17 -27.71 2.35
N LEU A 30 4.75 -28.02 1.12
CA LEU A 30 5.50 -27.61 -0.08
C LEU A 30 5.41 -26.09 -0.22
N THR A 31 6.55 -25.42 -0.15
CA THR A 31 6.67 -23.97 -0.30
C THR A 31 7.42 -23.61 -1.57
N ASP A 32 6.86 -22.67 -2.33
CA ASP A 32 7.40 -22.26 -3.63
C ASP A 32 8.47 -21.18 -3.50
N TYR A 33 8.31 -20.28 -2.52
CA TYR A 33 9.15 -19.11 -2.35
C TYR A 33 9.52 -18.86 -0.88
N ALA A 34 10.56 -18.06 -0.68
CA ALA A 34 10.95 -17.57 0.63
C ALA A 34 11.36 -16.10 0.59
N ILE A 35 10.86 -15.31 1.55
CA ILE A 35 11.34 -13.96 1.86
C ILE A 35 12.26 -14.07 3.06
N HIS A 36 13.50 -13.61 2.91
CA HIS A 36 14.48 -13.52 3.97
C HIS A 36 14.78 -12.05 4.27
N VAL A 37 14.72 -11.68 5.56
CA VAL A 37 15.00 -10.33 6.03
C VAL A 37 16.09 -10.39 7.10
N ASP A 38 17.17 -9.64 6.90
CA ASP A 38 18.29 -9.61 7.85
C ASP A 38 18.99 -8.24 7.86
N ARG A 39 20.02 -8.10 8.68
CA ARG A 39 20.97 -6.98 8.67
C ARG A 39 22.22 -7.34 7.86
N PRO A 40 22.96 -6.36 7.31
CA PRO A 40 24.20 -6.61 6.59
C PRO A 40 25.21 -7.42 7.42
N ALA A 41 25.89 -8.37 6.79
CA ALA A 41 26.82 -9.31 7.45
C ALA A 41 27.93 -8.61 8.29
N LYS A 42 28.35 -7.39 7.93
CA LYS A 42 29.32 -6.60 8.71
C LYS A 42 28.82 -6.19 10.10
N LYS A 43 27.50 -6.24 10.33
CA LYS A 43 26.82 -5.94 11.60
C LYS A 43 26.19 -7.19 12.23
N SER A 44 26.53 -8.41 11.80
CA SER A 44 25.80 -9.66 12.15
C SER A 44 25.68 -10.02 13.65
N LYS A 45 26.22 -9.21 14.57
CA LYS A 45 25.95 -9.32 16.01
C LYS A 45 24.65 -8.63 16.44
N SER A 46 24.15 -7.64 15.71
CA SER A 46 22.86 -7.01 16.02
C SER A 46 21.73 -7.88 15.47
N LYS A 47 20.92 -8.44 16.36
CA LYS A 47 19.69 -9.16 15.97
C LYS A 47 18.74 -8.19 15.26
N ILE A 48 18.03 -8.67 14.25
CA ILE A 48 16.88 -7.96 13.70
C ILE A 48 15.71 -8.07 14.68
N ASP A 49 14.93 -7.00 14.84
CA ASP A 49 13.75 -6.98 15.69
C ASP A 49 12.46 -6.96 14.85
N PHE A 50 11.31 -7.21 15.50
CA PHE A 50 10.02 -7.24 14.82
C PHE A 50 9.62 -5.90 14.17
N LYS A 51 10.07 -4.78 14.74
CA LYS A 51 9.72 -3.45 14.22
C LYS A 51 10.38 -3.22 12.86
N ALA A 52 11.62 -3.68 12.70
CA ALA A 52 12.32 -3.62 11.43
C ALA A 52 11.83 -4.71 10.45
N ALA A 53 11.56 -5.92 10.94
CA ALA A 53 11.39 -7.08 10.06
C ALA A 53 9.95 -7.32 9.57
N LEU A 54 8.93 -7.17 10.43
CA LEU A 54 7.53 -7.43 10.04
C LEU A 54 7.04 -6.55 8.88
N PRO A 55 7.34 -5.24 8.82
CA PRO A 55 6.87 -4.39 7.73
C PRO A 55 7.36 -4.86 6.35
N SER A 56 8.51 -5.54 6.28
CA SER A 56 9.06 -6.06 5.02
C SER A 56 8.07 -7.00 4.32
N PHE A 57 7.38 -7.88 5.06
CA PHE A 57 6.42 -8.82 4.46
C PHE A 57 5.18 -8.12 3.89
N PHE A 58 4.66 -7.12 4.61
CA PHE A 58 3.52 -6.35 4.13
C PHE A 58 3.86 -5.50 2.91
N ILE A 59 5.07 -4.93 2.87
CA ILE A 59 5.55 -4.17 1.72
C ILE A 59 5.72 -5.07 0.49
N VAL A 60 6.22 -6.30 0.67
CA VAL A 60 6.34 -7.26 -0.43
C VAL A 60 4.96 -7.73 -0.93
N GLU A 61 4.01 -8.01 -0.04
CA GLU A 61 2.61 -8.32 -0.41
C GLU A 61 1.97 -7.16 -1.19
N GLU A 62 2.17 -5.91 -0.74
CA GLU A 62 1.69 -4.72 -1.42
C GLU A 62 2.32 -4.58 -2.81
N PHE A 63 3.64 -4.73 -2.91
CA PHE A 63 4.36 -4.72 -4.19
C PHE A 63 3.79 -5.77 -5.14
N TYR A 64 3.62 -7.01 -4.66
CA TYR A 64 3.09 -8.11 -5.45
C TYR A 64 1.69 -7.81 -5.97
N SER A 65 0.79 -7.39 -5.07
CA SER A 65 -0.59 -7.06 -5.38
C SER A 65 -0.71 -5.91 -6.38
N GLU A 66 0.08 -4.85 -6.19
CA GLU A 66 0.14 -3.73 -7.13
C GLU A 66 0.64 -4.18 -8.50
N PHE A 67 1.64 -5.05 -8.56
CA PHE A 67 2.19 -5.53 -9.83
C PHE A 67 1.14 -6.33 -10.62
N LEU A 68 0.44 -7.25 -9.95
CA LEU A 68 -0.63 -8.02 -10.58
C LEU A 68 -1.79 -7.16 -11.08
N SER A 69 -2.04 -6.02 -10.44
CA SER A 69 -3.12 -5.11 -10.83
C SER A 69 -2.95 -4.56 -12.26
N PHE A 70 -1.72 -4.43 -12.76
CA PHE A 70 -1.44 -4.06 -14.15
C PHE A 70 -1.90 -5.12 -15.15
N PHE A 71 -1.87 -6.39 -14.75
CA PHE A 71 -2.38 -7.51 -15.52
C PHE A 71 -3.87 -7.76 -15.28
N LYS A 72 -4.52 -6.97 -14.40
CA LYS A 72 -5.92 -7.14 -13.96
C LYS A 72 -6.16 -8.51 -13.33
N ILE A 73 -5.14 -9.06 -12.67
CA ILE A 73 -5.17 -10.33 -11.95
C ILE A 73 -5.16 -10.01 -10.45
N GLN A 74 -5.78 -10.89 -9.66
CA GLN A 74 -5.70 -10.85 -8.20
C GLN A 74 -5.09 -12.16 -7.72
N ASP A 75 -4.18 -12.04 -6.76
CA ASP A 75 -3.59 -13.14 -6.02
C ASP A 75 -3.05 -12.58 -4.69
N LYS A 76 -2.63 -13.45 -3.78
CA LYS A 76 -2.06 -13.09 -2.48
C LYS A 76 -0.88 -13.98 -2.14
N LEU A 77 0.00 -13.52 -1.26
CA LEU A 77 1.02 -14.37 -0.68
C LEU A 77 0.48 -15.06 0.58
N TYR A 78 0.53 -16.39 0.58
CA TYR A 78 0.05 -17.20 1.69
C TYR A 78 1.24 -17.67 2.53
N PRO A 79 1.39 -17.23 3.79
CA PRO A 79 2.47 -17.69 4.65
C PRO A 79 2.28 -19.17 4.99
N VAL A 80 3.35 -19.95 4.91
CA VAL A 80 3.32 -21.40 5.19
C VAL A 80 4.23 -21.74 6.38
N ILE A 81 5.51 -21.34 6.34
CA ILE A 81 6.50 -21.66 7.39
C ILE A 81 7.34 -20.44 7.74
N GLY A 82 7.49 -20.16 9.04
CA GLY A 82 8.53 -19.27 9.58
C GLY A 82 9.70 -20.05 10.13
N LYS A 83 10.94 -19.66 9.84
CA LYS A 83 12.14 -20.38 10.33
C LYS A 83 12.64 -19.81 11.68
N PRO A 84 12.99 -20.65 12.66
CA PRO A 84 13.65 -20.19 13.89
C PRO A 84 15.03 -19.58 13.62
N GLY A 85 15.37 -18.49 14.31
CA GLY A 85 16.72 -17.91 14.32
C GLY A 85 17.10 -17.05 13.09
N SER A 86 16.30 -17.04 12.04
CA SER A 86 16.38 -16.14 10.88
C SER A 86 14.99 -15.56 10.63
N PHE A 87 14.87 -14.31 10.19
CA PHE A 87 13.55 -13.76 9.87
C PHE A 87 13.15 -14.16 8.44
N THR A 88 12.94 -15.46 8.25
CA THR A 88 12.53 -16.06 6.98
C THR A 88 11.06 -16.47 7.05
N LEU A 89 10.29 -16.04 6.05
CA LEU A 89 8.91 -16.48 5.82
C LEU A 89 8.83 -17.17 4.46
N GLU A 90 8.50 -18.46 4.48
CA GLU A 90 8.19 -19.23 3.28
C GLU A 90 6.71 -19.09 2.94
N PHE A 91 6.40 -18.92 1.67
CA PHE A 91 5.07 -18.61 1.19
C PHE A 91 4.75 -19.28 -0.14
N ASN A 92 3.44 -19.41 -0.42
CA ASN A 92 2.89 -19.86 -1.69
C ASN A 92 2.08 -18.76 -2.35
N SER A 93 1.96 -18.86 -3.67
CA SER A 93 1.13 -17.98 -4.48
C SER A 93 0.87 -18.63 -5.84
N ASP A 94 -0.37 -18.52 -6.32
CA ASP A 94 -0.80 -19.15 -7.57
C ASP A 94 -0.25 -18.44 -8.82
N LYS A 95 0.22 -17.19 -8.67
CA LYS A 95 0.56 -16.29 -9.78
C LYS A 95 1.92 -15.59 -9.64
N PHE A 96 2.72 -15.87 -8.60
CA PHE A 96 4.02 -15.19 -8.41
C PHE A 96 4.97 -15.37 -9.60
N SER A 97 4.94 -16.56 -10.21
CA SER A 97 5.75 -16.89 -11.39
C SER A 97 5.48 -15.98 -12.60
N LEU A 98 4.32 -15.31 -12.67
CA LEU A 98 4.02 -14.35 -13.75
C LEU A 98 4.90 -13.11 -13.71
N ILE A 99 5.44 -12.77 -12.54
CA ILE A 99 6.27 -11.56 -12.35
C ILE A 99 7.73 -11.88 -12.05
N GLU A 100 8.07 -13.15 -11.83
CA GLU A 100 9.41 -13.60 -11.42
C GLU A 100 10.50 -13.13 -12.38
N ASP A 101 10.30 -13.32 -13.70
CA ASP A 101 11.27 -12.89 -14.72
C ASP A 101 11.44 -11.37 -14.72
N ALA A 102 10.34 -10.63 -14.59
CA ALA A 102 10.37 -9.18 -14.59
C ALA A 102 11.15 -8.63 -13.40
N LEU A 103 10.94 -9.21 -12.21
CA LEU A 103 11.66 -8.87 -10.98
C LEU A 103 13.13 -9.27 -11.08
N SER A 104 13.44 -10.51 -11.45
CA SER A 104 14.80 -11.03 -11.53
C SER A 104 15.68 -10.17 -12.46
N ASN A 105 15.13 -9.77 -13.61
CA ASN A 105 15.81 -8.88 -14.54
C ASN A 105 15.96 -7.45 -14.00
N LEU A 106 14.95 -6.90 -13.32
CA LEU A 106 15.06 -5.59 -12.66
C LEU A 106 16.17 -5.59 -11.61
N PHE A 107 16.20 -6.60 -10.74
CA PHE A 107 17.19 -6.68 -9.66
C PHE A 107 18.59 -7.03 -10.19
N SER A 108 18.70 -7.70 -11.33
CA SER A 108 19.94 -7.82 -12.07
C SER A 108 20.45 -6.45 -12.56
N LEU A 109 19.58 -5.60 -13.11
CA LEU A 109 19.96 -4.24 -13.50
C LEU A 109 20.42 -3.40 -12.29
N ILE A 110 19.71 -3.50 -11.17
CA ILE A 110 20.04 -2.79 -9.92
C ILE A 110 21.42 -3.21 -9.41
N ARG A 111 21.68 -4.52 -9.35
CA ARG A 111 22.96 -5.09 -8.93
C ARG A 111 24.13 -4.60 -9.79
N ASN A 112 23.88 -4.45 -11.09
CA ASN A 112 24.87 -3.97 -12.06
C ASN A 112 24.93 -2.45 -12.18
N ARG A 113 24.22 -1.69 -11.33
CA ARG A 113 24.15 -0.22 -11.34
C ARG A 113 23.73 0.36 -12.70
N ALA A 114 22.90 -0.37 -13.45
CA ALA A 114 22.39 0.04 -14.76
C ALA A 114 21.18 1.01 -14.65
N ASP A 115 20.82 1.66 -15.75
CA ASP A 115 19.57 2.44 -15.80
C ASP A 115 18.35 1.52 -15.74
N ILE A 116 17.42 1.84 -14.82
CA ILE A 116 16.19 1.07 -14.61
C ILE A 116 14.94 1.79 -15.13
N ASN A 117 15.05 3.03 -15.62
CA ASN A 117 13.90 3.88 -15.92
C ASN A 117 13.04 3.28 -17.03
N SER A 118 13.66 2.94 -18.16
CA SER A 118 12.96 2.36 -19.31
C SER A 118 12.41 0.98 -18.96
N TYR A 119 13.17 0.20 -18.19
CA TYR A 119 12.75 -1.13 -17.78
C TYR A 119 11.52 -1.10 -16.88
N ILE A 120 11.50 -0.22 -15.87
CA ILE A 120 10.36 -0.02 -14.97
C ILE A 120 9.09 0.32 -15.77
N LYS A 121 9.19 1.27 -16.71
CA LYS A 121 8.05 1.71 -17.50
C LYS A 121 7.53 0.62 -18.43
N ASN A 122 8.43 -0.06 -19.15
CA ASN A 122 8.04 -1.06 -20.14
C ASN A 122 7.47 -2.34 -19.52
N ASN A 123 7.87 -2.65 -18.28
CA ASN A 123 7.42 -3.84 -17.55
C ASN A 123 6.40 -3.52 -16.45
N ASN A 124 5.87 -2.29 -16.39
CA ASN A 124 4.85 -1.88 -15.42
C ASN A 124 5.24 -2.16 -13.96
N ILE A 125 6.50 -1.93 -13.59
CA ILE A 125 6.96 -2.14 -12.22
C ILE A 125 6.27 -1.12 -11.29
N PRO A 126 5.63 -1.55 -10.18
CA PRO A 126 4.97 -0.64 -9.24
C PRO A 126 5.94 0.30 -8.53
N THR A 127 6.03 1.55 -8.99
CA THR A 127 7.01 2.51 -8.48
C THR A 127 6.74 2.93 -7.04
N GLN A 128 5.48 3.00 -6.62
CA GLN A 128 5.10 3.37 -5.25
C GLN A 128 5.48 2.30 -4.24
N ALA A 129 5.11 1.04 -4.50
CA ALA A 129 5.56 -0.06 -3.65
C ALA A 129 7.09 -0.23 -3.67
N MET A 130 7.73 0.01 -4.83
CA MET A 130 9.20 0.03 -4.91
C MET A 130 9.80 1.13 -4.03
N GLU A 131 9.28 2.35 -4.06
CA GLU A 131 9.72 3.45 -3.20
C GLU A 131 9.58 3.09 -1.72
N LYS A 132 8.44 2.51 -1.32
CA LYS A 132 8.22 2.03 0.05
C LYS A 132 9.26 0.98 0.46
N LEU A 133 9.54 0.00 -0.40
CA LEU A 133 10.56 -1.02 -0.16
C LEU A 133 11.95 -0.42 0.02
N LEU A 134 12.35 0.49 -0.87
CA LEU A 134 13.66 1.13 -0.80
C LEU A 134 13.80 1.99 0.47
N ASN A 135 12.81 2.82 0.81
CA ASN A 135 12.84 3.63 2.04
C ASN A 135 12.90 2.74 3.28
N HIS A 136 12.11 1.66 3.33
CA HIS A 136 12.12 0.73 4.45
C HIS A 136 13.50 0.10 4.68
N ILE A 137 14.17 -0.31 3.59
CA ILE A 137 15.54 -0.83 3.62
C ILE A 137 16.53 0.23 4.13
N ILE A 138 16.45 1.47 3.66
CA ILE A 138 17.36 2.57 4.03
C ILE A 138 17.24 2.91 5.52
N GLU A 139 16.00 3.07 6.00
CA GLU A 139 15.68 3.48 7.37
C GLU A 139 16.09 2.45 8.41
N ASN A 140 15.93 1.16 8.07
CA ASN A 140 16.16 0.06 9.01
C ASN A 140 17.51 -0.64 8.81
N ASP A 141 18.25 -0.29 7.75
CA ASP A 141 19.52 -0.90 7.34
C ASP A 141 19.38 -2.41 7.17
N LEU A 142 18.51 -2.80 6.24
CA LEU A 142 18.11 -4.18 5.98
C LEU A 142 18.75 -4.76 4.72
N VAL A 143 18.76 -6.08 4.66
CA VAL A 143 18.92 -6.88 3.46
C VAL A 143 17.64 -7.68 3.28
N ILE A 144 17.01 -7.56 2.11
CA ILE A 144 15.81 -8.30 1.76
C ILE A 144 16.11 -9.16 0.54
N ASP A 145 15.88 -10.47 0.70
CA ASP A 145 16.05 -11.45 -0.36
C ASP A 145 14.73 -12.19 -0.62
N ILE A 146 14.39 -12.41 -1.89
CA ILE A 146 13.31 -13.32 -2.28
C ILE A 146 13.88 -14.39 -3.21
N THR A 147 13.59 -15.65 -2.91
CA THR A 147 14.12 -16.81 -3.63
C THR A 147 12.99 -17.74 -4.06
N ASN A 148 13.15 -18.36 -5.24
CA ASN A 148 12.35 -19.50 -5.68
C ASN A 148 13.00 -20.78 -5.16
N LYS A 149 12.27 -21.59 -4.39
CA LYS A 149 12.81 -22.79 -3.74
C LYS A 149 12.98 -23.98 -4.68
N HIS A 150 12.32 -23.98 -5.84
CA HIS A 150 12.41 -25.06 -6.82
C HIS A 150 13.61 -24.90 -7.76
N SER A 151 13.99 -23.66 -8.05
CA SER A 151 15.13 -23.34 -8.92
C SER A 151 16.37 -22.86 -8.15
N ASN A 152 16.23 -22.53 -6.86
CA ASN A 152 17.22 -21.82 -6.06
C ASN A 152 17.64 -20.47 -6.67
N ASN A 153 16.83 -19.91 -7.57
CA ASN A 153 17.08 -18.61 -8.18
C ASN A 153 16.76 -17.49 -7.18
N GLU A 154 17.67 -16.53 -7.10
CA GLU A 154 17.50 -15.30 -6.34
C GLU A 154 16.72 -14.30 -7.22
N ILE A 155 15.47 -14.04 -6.85
CA ILE A 155 14.54 -13.17 -7.58
C ILE A 155 14.81 -11.71 -7.19
N ILE A 156 14.91 -11.46 -5.88
CA ILE A 156 15.20 -10.16 -5.31
C ILE A 156 16.38 -10.30 -4.37
N LYS A 157 17.30 -9.34 -4.45
CA LYS A 157 18.31 -9.09 -3.44
C LYS A 157 18.61 -7.61 -3.40
N LEU A 158 18.31 -6.98 -2.27
CA LEU A 158 18.53 -5.56 -2.06
C LEU A 158 19.19 -5.34 -0.71
N ASP A 159 20.23 -4.52 -0.72
CA ASP A 159 20.76 -3.92 0.49
C ASP A 159 20.54 -2.39 0.52
N LYS A 160 21.00 -1.77 1.60
CA LYS A 160 20.96 -0.32 1.76
C LYS A 160 21.70 0.44 0.64
N ASN A 161 22.83 -0.06 0.16
CA ASN A 161 23.60 0.64 -0.88
C ASN A 161 22.84 0.64 -2.21
N ASP A 162 22.17 -0.47 -2.54
CA ASP A 162 21.29 -0.56 -3.70
C ASP A 162 20.13 0.44 -3.59
N ALA A 163 19.48 0.47 -2.42
CA ALA A 163 18.34 1.35 -2.18
C ALA A 163 18.71 2.83 -2.23
N GLU A 164 19.79 3.25 -1.58
CA GLU A 164 20.27 4.63 -1.60
C GLU A 164 20.65 5.10 -3.01
N PHE A 165 21.19 4.20 -3.84
CA PHE A 165 21.55 4.53 -5.22
C PHE A 165 20.31 4.84 -6.08
N TYR A 166 19.22 4.06 -5.92
CA TYR A 166 18.06 4.15 -6.81
C TYR A 166 16.89 4.98 -6.26
N ILE A 167 16.83 5.29 -4.96
CA ILE A 167 15.67 5.95 -4.34
C ILE A 167 15.29 7.26 -5.05
N LYS A 168 16.26 8.11 -5.40
CA LYS A 168 15.99 9.38 -6.12
C LYS A 168 15.35 9.16 -7.49
N THR A 169 15.79 8.12 -8.20
CA THR A 169 15.25 7.75 -9.51
C THR A 169 13.82 7.24 -9.38
N VAL A 170 13.57 6.35 -8.43
CA VAL A 170 12.23 5.79 -8.16
C VAL A 170 11.26 6.90 -7.71
N ASN A 171 11.65 7.76 -6.77
CA ASN A 171 10.81 8.87 -6.31
C ASN A 171 10.40 9.80 -7.47
N ARG A 172 11.28 10.03 -8.44
CA ARG A 172 10.94 10.82 -9.64
C ARG A 172 9.88 10.13 -10.50
N LEU A 173 9.93 8.81 -10.63
CA LEU A 173 8.94 8.03 -11.38
C LEU A 173 7.60 7.96 -10.63
N THR A 174 7.63 7.89 -9.30
CA THR A 174 6.42 7.84 -8.47
C THR A 174 5.58 9.11 -8.52
N LYS A 175 6.20 10.29 -8.69
CA LYS A 175 5.50 11.60 -8.62
C LYS A 175 4.26 11.76 -9.49
N LEU A 176 4.17 11.01 -10.59
CA LEU A 176 3.05 11.10 -11.53
C LEU A 176 2.23 9.80 -11.58
N ASN A 177 2.55 8.80 -10.78
CA ASN A 177 1.82 7.53 -10.76
C ASN A 177 0.78 7.58 -9.63
N VAL A 178 -0.48 7.27 -9.92
CA VAL A 178 -1.57 7.25 -8.95
C VAL A 178 -2.24 5.88 -8.97
N THR A 179 -2.32 5.22 -7.81
CA THR A 179 -2.96 3.91 -7.69
C THR A 179 -4.48 4.02 -7.60
N SER A 180 -5.17 2.89 -7.80
CA SER A 180 -6.62 2.85 -7.67
C SER A 180 -7.12 3.23 -6.27
N GLN A 181 -6.37 3.04 -5.19
CA GLN A 181 -6.86 3.46 -3.86
C GLN A 181 -6.75 4.97 -3.64
N GLN A 182 -5.92 5.65 -4.42
CA GLN A 182 -5.62 7.08 -4.26
C GLN A 182 -6.59 7.99 -5.05
N VAL A 183 -7.29 7.45 -6.04
CA VAL A 183 -8.27 8.23 -6.81
C VAL A 183 -9.65 8.09 -6.18
N PRO A 184 -10.27 9.19 -5.73
CA PRO A 184 -11.57 9.14 -5.07
C PRO A 184 -12.67 8.64 -6.01
N GLN A 185 -13.68 8.01 -5.41
CA GLN A 185 -14.89 7.55 -6.10
C GLN A 185 -16.18 7.93 -5.36
N ALA A 186 -16.05 8.86 -4.42
CA ALA A 186 -17.13 9.37 -3.59
C ALA A 186 -17.69 10.66 -4.20
N ASP A 187 -18.89 10.61 -4.79
CA ASP A 187 -19.38 11.66 -5.67
C ASP A 187 -19.67 13.01 -4.98
N THR A 188 -19.83 13.05 -3.66
CA THR A 188 -20.24 14.27 -2.93
C THR A 188 -19.47 14.43 -1.62
N LEU A 189 -18.84 15.58 -1.41
CA LEU A 189 -18.04 15.85 -0.21
C LEU A 189 -18.87 15.82 1.08
N ASP A 190 -20.14 16.24 1.05
CA ASP A 190 -21.04 16.17 2.21
C ASP A 190 -21.12 14.79 2.85
N LYS A 191 -21.17 13.74 2.02
CA LYS A 191 -21.21 12.35 2.52
C LYS A 191 -19.86 11.90 3.07
N VAL A 192 -18.75 12.43 2.56
CA VAL A 192 -17.42 12.23 3.14
C VAL A 192 -17.38 12.88 4.53
N PHE A 193 -17.87 14.11 4.67
CA PHE A 193 -17.95 14.80 5.96
C PHE A 193 -18.85 14.04 6.95
N ASN A 194 -20.03 13.59 6.51
CA ASN A 194 -20.94 12.81 7.36
C ASN A 194 -20.31 11.50 7.83
N MET A 195 -19.51 10.84 6.99
CA MET A 195 -18.78 9.63 7.39
C MET A 195 -17.69 9.95 8.43
N THR A 196 -16.95 11.03 8.25
CA THR A 196 -15.97 11.50 9.25
C THR A 196 -16.63 11.84 10.59
N ILE A 197 -17.76 12.57 10.57
CA ILE A 197 -18.54 12.91 11.77
C ILE A 197 -19.01 11.63 12.46
N ASN A 198 -19.56 10.68 11.71
CA ASN A 198 -20.02 9.41 12.24
C ASN A 198 -18.93 8.64 13.00
N ILE A 199 -17.74 8.50 12.39
CA ILE A 199 -16.60 7.82 13.03
C ILE A 199 -16.14 8.59 14.27
N ASN A 200 -16.12 9.93 14.20
CA ASN A 200 -15.72 10.77 15.32
C ASN A 200 -16.64 10.65 16.53
N GLU A 201 -17.96 10.68 16.32
CA GLU A 201 -18.96 10.61 17.38
C GLU A 201 -19.02 9.24 18.06
N ASN A 202 -18.85 8.16 17.28
CA ASN A 202 -19.00 6.79 17.78
C ASN A 202 -17.65 6.16 18.18
N GLY A 203 -16.51 6.74 17.78
CA GLY A 203 -15.18 6.14 17.91
C GLY A 203 -14.87 5.03 16.89
N PHE A 204 -15.86 4.61 16.11
CA PHE A 204 -15.76 3.63 15.02
C PHE A 204 -16.84 3.92 13.97
N LEU A 205 -16.72 3.31 12.78
CA LEU A 205 -17.71 3.46 11.72
C LEU A 205 -19.03 2.75 12.10
N ASN A 206 -20.05 3.51 12.46
CA ASN A 206 -21.39 2.99 12.72
C ASN A 206 -22.17 2.90 11.39
N ARG A 207 -22.17 1.71 10.79
CA ARG A 207 -22.76 1.46 9.47
C ARG A 207 -24.29 1.59 9.44
N GLU A 208 -24.97 1.37 10.56
CA GLU A 208 -26.44 1.41 10.64
C GLU A 208 -27.00 2.82 10.48
N THR A 209 -26.20 3.82 10.86
CA THR A 209 -26.58 5.24 10.83
C THR A 209 -26.21 5.92 9.51
N ILE A 210 -25.36 5.28 8.71
CA ILE A 210 -24.97 5.76 7.38
C ILE A 210 -25.88 5.09 6.35
N ASN A 211 -26.86 5.85 5.84
CA ASN A 211 -27.81 5.39 4.82
C ASN A 211 -27.15 5.23 3.43
N LEU A 212 -26.19 4.31 3.32
CA LEU A 212 -25.45 3.97 2.10
C LEU A 212 -25.36 2.46 1.96
N SER A 213 -25.23 1.98 0.72
CA SER A 213 -24.90 0.58 0.47
C SER A 213 -23.48 0.28 0.92
N GLU A 214 -23.20 -0.98 1.29
CA GLU A 214 -21.87 -1.46 1.69
C GLU A 214 -20.76 -1.04 0.71
N ARG A 215 -21.03 -1.15 -0.58
CA ARG A 215 -20.09 -0.71 -1.63
C ARG A 215 -19.79 0.78 -1.56
N HIS A 216 -20.81 1.62 -1.36
CA HIS A 216 -20.61 3.05 -1.21
C HIS A 216 -19.91 3.39 0.11
N ILE A 217 -20.22 2.68 1.20
CA ILE A 217 -19.53 2.87 2.48
C ILE A 217 -18.02 2.77 2.30
N LEU A 218 -17.54 1.74 1.59
CA LEU A 218 -16.11 1.58 1.29
C LEU A 218 -15.54 2.75 0.49
N TYR A 219 -16.25 3.23 -0.55
CA TYR A 219 -15.78 4.36 -1.36
C TYR A 219 -15.70 5.67 -0.59
N TYR A 220 -16.66 5.93 0.30
CA TYR A 220 -16.65 7.12 1.16
C TYR A 220 -15.56 7.01 2.24
N LEU A 221 -15.31 5.81 2.76
CA LEU A 221 -14.23 5.58 3.73
C LEU A 221 -12.86 5.80 3.07
N ASP A 222 -12.64 5.27 1.86
CA ASP A 222 -11.43 5.52 1.08
C ASP A 222 -11.25 7.02 0.80
N ALA A 223 -12.33 7.74 0.48
CA ALA A 223 -12.30 9.19 0.30
C ALA A 223 -11.92 9.95 1.59
N CYS A 224 -12.41 9.52 2.76
CA CYS A 224 -11.99 10.06 4.05
C CYS A 224 -10.48 9.85 4.28
N LYS A 225 -9.94 8.69 3.88
CA LYS A 225 -8.50 8.39 3.97
C LYS A 225 -7.66 9.23 3.01
N ILE A 226 -8.11 9.40 1.76
CA ILE A 226 -7.45 10.26 0.76
C ILE A 226 -7.32 11.69 1.26
N LEU A 227 -8.34 12.22 1.93
CA LEU A 227 -8.33 13.56 2.52
C LEU A 227 -7.62 13.61 3.88
N GLY A 228 -7.15 12.48 4.41
CA GLY A 228 -6.49 12.40 5.71
C GLY A 228 -7.41 12.65 6.90
N PHE A 229 -8.74 12.59 6.73
CA PHE A 229 -9.71 12.76 7.81
C PHE A 229 -9.79 11.51 8.69
N VAL A 230 -9.52 10.35 8.10
CA VAL A 230 -9.52 9.05 8.76
C VAL A 230 -8.17 8.37 8.48
N SER A 231 -7.62 7.72 9.50
CA SER A 231 -6.37 6.98 9.43
C SER A 231 -6.53 5.63 8.71
N GLU A 232 -5.42 4.95 8.42
CA GLU A 232 -5.47 3.60 7.86
C GLU A 232 -6.16 2.58 8.77
N SER A 233 -6.09 2.79 10.10
CA SER A 233 -6.81 2.00 11.10
C SER A 233 -8.28 2.39 11.27
N ASN A 234 -8.83 3.20 10.35
CA ASN A 234 -10.22 3.67 10.35
C ASN A 234 -10.61 4.51 11.59
N SER A 235 -9.65 5.19 12.21
CA SER A 235 -9.90 6.14 13.30
C SER A 235 -9.82 7.58 12.81
N THR A 236 -10.62 8.48 13.40
CA THR A 236 -10.60 9.91 13.05
C THR A 236 -9.25 10.53 13.40
N THR A 237 -8.66 11.29 12.48
CA THR A 237 -7.41 12.05 12.69
C THR A 237 -7.69 13.40 13.34
N SER A 238 -6.65 14.16 13.72
CA SER A 238 -6.82 15.54 14.19
C SER A 238 -7.48 16.46 13.15
N ILE A 239 -7.23 16.23 11.86
CA ILE A 239 -7.91 16.96 10.78
C ILE A 239 -9.37 16.51 10.68
N GLY A 240 -9.64 15.21 10.79
CA GLY A 240 -11.00 14.68 10.83
C GLY A 240 -11.83 15.22 12.00
N GLN A 241 -11.22 15.43 13.16
CA GLN A 241 -11.85 16.08 14.33
C GLN A 241 -12.20 17.54 14.03
N GLN A 242 -11.32 18.28 13.35
CA GLN A 242 -11.63 19.65 12.90
C GLN A 242 -12.82 19.62 11.94
N ILE A 243 -12.84 18.72 10.95
CA ILE A 243 -13.99 18.52 10.07
C ILE A 243 -15.27 18.25 10.88
N ALA A 244 -15.23 17.41 11.90
CA ALA A 244 -16.42 17.08 12.68
C ALA A 244 -16.99 18.29 13.44
N LEU A 245 -16.13 19.21 13.90
CA LEU A 245 -16.50 20.36 14.71
C LEU A 245 -16.77 21.64 13.90
N SER A 246 -16.39 21.66 12.62
CA SER A 246 -16.49 22.82 11.74
C SER A 246 -17.87 22.99 11.10
N ASP A 247 -18.19 24.24 10.75
CA ASP A 247 -19.30 24.53 9.83
C ASP A 247 -18.98 24.09 8.39
N VAL A 248 -19.98 24.14 7.50
CA VAL A 248 -19.84 23.66 6.11
C VAL A 248 -18.76 24.42 5.33
N GLY A 249 -18.66 25.74 5.50
CA GLY A 249 -17.68 26.54 4.77
C GLY A 249 -16.25 26.20 5.18
N GLN A 250 -16.01 26.05 6.48
CA GLN A 250 -14.72 25.64 7.02
C GLN A 250 -14.37 24.20 6.64
N LYS A 251 -15.34 23.27 6.65
CA LYS A 251 -15.14 21.88 6.16
C LYS A 251 -14.62 21.86 4.73
N LEU A 252 -15.23 22.64 3.84
CA LEU A 252 -14.83 22.73 2.43
C LEU A 252 -13.44 23.37 2.26
N ALA A 253 -13.11 24.41 3.03
CA ALA A 253 -11.78 25.03 3.01
C ALA A 253 -10.68 24.05 3.46
N ILE A 254 -10.92 23.29 4.53
CA ILE A 254 -10.01 22.23 5.00
C ILE A 254 -9.87 21.14 3.92
N ALA A 255 -11.00 20.68 3.37
CA ALA A 255 -11.01 19.66 2.32
C ALA A 255 -10.23 20.08 1.07
N ALA A 256 -10.29 21.36 0.68
CA ALA A 256 -9.56 21.87 -0.47
C ALA A 256 -8.04 21.74 -0.28
N LYS A 257 -7.54 22.04 0.92
CA LYS A 257 -6.13 21.89 1.28
C LYS A 257 -5.69 20.44 1.42
N CYS A 258 -6.54 19.62 2.03
CA CYS A 258 -6.30 18.19 2.15
C CYS A 258 -6.25 17.52 0.78
N PHE A 259 -7.14 17.89 -0.14
CA PHE A 259 -7.13 17.36 -1.49
C PHE A 259 -5.90 17.83 -2.26
N GLU A 260 -5.55 19.12 -2.24
CA GLU A 260 -4.32 19.65 -2.83
C GLU A 260 -3.06 18.89 -2.37
N SER A 261 -3.00 18.58 -1.07
CA SER A 261 -1.87 17.87 -0.45
C SER A 261 -1.94 16.35 -0.59
N SER A 262 -3.08 15.79 -1.01
CA SER A 262 -3.22 14.36 -1.24
C SER A 262 -2.35 13.91 -2.41
N HIS A 263 -1.96 12.63 -2.44
CA HIS A 263 -1.14 12.10 -3.53
C HIS A 263 -1.78 12.31 -4.91
N CYS A 264 -3.10 12.08 -5.02
CA CYS A 264 -3.83 12.28 -6.27
C CYS A 264 -3.90 13.76 -6.67
N GLY A 265 -4.24 14.65 -5.73
CA GLY A 265 -4.34 16.09 -6.01
C GLY A 265 -2.99 16.70 -6.39
N TRP A 266 -1.93 16.38 -5.64
CA TRP A 266 -0.58 16.84 -5.93
C TRP A 266 -0.05 16.30 -7.26
N SER A 267 -0.28 15.02 -7.55
CA SER A 267 0.09 14.43 -8.85
C SER A 267 -0.61 15.15 -10.01
N TRP A 268 -1.89 15.53 -9.84
CA TRP A 268 -2.63 16.28 -10.86
C TRP A 268 -2.10 17.70 -11.06
N ILE A 269 -1.71 18.38 -9.99
CA ILE A 269 -1.05 19.70 -10.04
C ILE A 269 0.27 19.61 -10.82
N MET A 270 1.10 18.63 -10.48
CA MET A 270 2.40 18.41 -11.12
C MET A 270 2.26 18.02 -12.59
N TRP A 271 1.33 17.13 -12.92
CA TRP A 271 1.03 16.71 -14.29
C TRP A 271 0.53 17.90 -15.14
N SER A 272 -0.37 18.71 -14.56
CA SER A 272 -0.91 19.93 -15.20
C SER A 272 0.11 21.07 -15.30
N LYS A 273 1.28 20.94 -14.66
CA LYS A 273 2.33 21.97 -14.56
C LYS A 273 1.83 23.29 -13.96
N VAL A 274 0.91 23.20 -13.02
CA VAL A 274 0.39 24.34 -12.26
C VAL A 274 0.92 24.33 -10.83
N LYS A 275 0.62 25.35 -10.02
CA LYS A 275 1.20 25.48 -8.67
C LYS A 275 0.26 25.08 -7.53
N LYS A 276 -1.04 25.11 -7.77
CA LYS A 276 -2.09 24.96 -6.76
C LYS A 276 -3.39 24.45 -7.37
N LEU A 277 -4.30 23.98 -6.54
CA LEU A 277 -5.60 23.43 -6.92
C LEU A 277 -6.44 24.40 -7.75
N THR A 278 -6.39 25.70 -7.43
CA THR A 278 -7.15 26.75 -8.14
C THR A 278 -6.74 26.95 -9.59
N ASP A 279 -5.56 26.48 -9.98
CA ASP A 279 -5.04 26.60 -11.34
C ASP A 279 -5.34 25.36 -12.20
N ILE A 280 -5.79 24.25 -11.61
CA ILE A 280 -6.13 23.03 -12.35
C ILE A 280 -7.33 23.27 -13.25
N ASN A 281 -7.31 22.76 -14.48
CA ASN A 281 -8.49 22.66 -15.34
C ASN A 281 -9.29 21.38 -15.01
N PRO A 282 -10.49 21.46 -14.39
CA PRO A 282 -11.26 20.27 -14.03
C PRO A 282 -11.65 19.39 -15.21
N SER A 283 -11.69 19.92 -16.43
CA SER A 283 -12.01 19.13 -17.63
C SER A 283 -10.91 18.12 -17.96
N SER A 284 -9.66 18.36 -17.53
CA SER A 284 -8.50 17.50 -17.80
C SER A 284 -8.43 16.24 -16.93
N ALA A 285 -9.42 16.00 -16.06
CA ALA A 285 -9.40 14.88 -15.11
C ALA A 285 -9.27 13.51 -15.80
N ASN A 286 -9.84 13.35 -17.00
CA ASN A 286 -9.76 12.08 -17.73
C ASN A 286 -8.35 11.87 -18.31
N ASP A 287 -7.81 12.88 -18.99
CA ASP A 287 -6.45 12.87 -19.56
C ASP A 287 -5.40 12.61 -18.47
N PHE A 288 -5.56 13.26 -17.31
CA PHE A 288 -4.71 13.01 -16.14
C PHE A 288 -4.76 11.54 -15.71
N LEU A 289 -5.95 10.95 -15.53
CA LEU A 289 -6.05 9.55 -15.11
C LEU A 289 -5.68 8.55 -16.23
N ASP A 290 -5.76 8.94 -17.49
CA ASP A 290 -5.30 8.14 -18.63
C ASP A 290 -3.78 7.95 -18.57
N GLU A 291 -3.04 9.01 -18.26
CA GLU A 291 -1.58 8.99 -18.18
C GLU A 291 -1.05 8.53 -16.81
N CYS A 292 -1.70 8.93 -15.73
CA CYS A 292 -1.19 8.77 -14.36
C CYS A 292 -1.77 7.57 -13.60
N ALA A 293 -2.90 6.99 -14.04
CA ALA A 293 -3.53 5.85 -13.37
C ALA A 293 -3.69 4.63 -14.31
N PRO A 294 -2.56 4.01 -14.73
CA PRO A 294 -2.55 2.93 -15.73
C PRO A 294 -3.26 1.64 -15.27
N THR A 295 -3.37 1.42 -13.95
CA THR A 295 -4.03 0.24 -13.37
C THR A 295 -5.57 0.33 -13.40
N LEU A 296 -6.14 1.51 -13.71
CA LEU A 296 -7.59 1.67 -13.81
C LEU A 296 -8.12 1.12 -15.14
N SER A 297 -9.23 0.38 -15.07
CA SER A 297 -10.03 0.09 -16.27
C SER A 297 -10.63 1.38 -16.84
N ARG A 298 -10.88 1.42 -18.15
CA ARG A 298 -11.47 2.58 -18.82
C ARG A 298 -12.78 3.06 -18.16
N SER A 299 -13.69 2.15 -17.86
CA SER A 299 -14.96 2.49 -17.20
C SER A 299 -14.78 3.04 -15.78
N THR A 300 -13.80 2.50 -15.04
CA THR A 300 -13.46 3.01 -13.69
C THR A 300 -12.83 4.40 -13.77
N ARG A 301 -11.96 4.60 -14.75
CA ARG A 301 -11.31 5.88 -15.04
C ARG A 301 -12.33 6.97 -15.36
N GLU A 302 -13.25 6.71 -16.30
CA GLU A 302 -14.30 7.66 -16.68
C GLU A 302 -15.18 8.05 -15.48
N ARG A 303 -15.56 7.07 -14.64
CA ARG A 303 -16.33 7.34 -13.42
C ARG A 303 -15.55 8.21 -12.43
N ARG A 304 -14.29 7.88 -12.16
CA ARG A 304 -13.47 8.62 -11.19
C ARG A 304 -13.00 9.98 -11.69
N ALA A 305 -12.78 10.14 -12.99
CA ALA A 305 -12.55 11.43 -13.62
C ALA A 305 -13.75 12.38 -13.40
N ARG A 306 -14.98 11.85 -13.39
CA ARG A 306 -16.17 12.63 -13.05
C ARG A 306 -16.12 13.09 -11.59
N THR A 307 -15.84 12.18 -10.65
CA THR A 307 -15.69 12.52 -9.23
C THR A 307 -14.59 13.58 -9.02
N LEU A 308 -13.42 13.39 -9.63
CA LEU A 308 -12.31 14.34 -9.56
C LEU A 308 -12.68 15.72 -10.09
N ARG A 309 -13.40 15.78 -11.22
CA ARG A 309 -13.89 17.04 -11.78
C ARG A 309 -14.80 17.75 -10.80
N THR A 310 -15.81 17.05 -10.28
CA THR A 310 -16.77 17.61 -9.32
C THR A 310 -16.06 18.14 -8.07
N TRP A 311 -15.16 17.33 -7.49
CA TRP A 311 -14.37 17.74 -6.33
C TRP A 311 -13.51 18.96 -6.64
N CYS A 312 -12.83 18.99 -7.78
CA CYS A 312 -12.00 20.12 -8.17
C CYS A 312 -12.85 21.39 -8.33
N GLU A 313 -13.98 21.33 -9.04
CA GLU A 313 -14.88 22.48 -9.23
C GLU A 313 -15.41 23.04 -7.90
N GLU A 314 -15.82 22.16 -6.98
CA GLU A 314 -16.35 22.53 -5.67
C GLU A 314 -15.23 23.10 -4.77
N LEU A 315 -14.13 22.36 -4.59
CA LEU A 315 -13.05 22.74 -3.67
C LEU A 315 -12.32 24.02 -4.10
N LYS A 316 -12.22 24.30 -5.40
CA LYS A 316 -11.63 25.54 -5.90
C LYS A 316 -12.36 26.78 -5.39
N GLN A 317 -13.67 26.71 -5.19
CA GLN A 317 -14.48 27.85 -4.71
C GLN A 317 -14.22 28.17 -3.23
N HIS A 318 -13.72 27.19 -2.47
CA HIS A 318 -13.47 27.31 -1.04
C HIS A 318 -11.98 27.34 -0.68
N TYR A 319 -11.11 27.35 -1.70
CA TYR A 319 -9.66 27.38 -1.50
C TYR A 319 -9.21 28.72 -0.92
N GLN A 320 -8.41 28.68 0.14
CA GLN A 320 -7.81 29.86 0.78
C GLN A 320 -6.29 29.84 0.59
N GLU A 321 -5.69 30.91 0.09
CA GLU A 321 -4.22 31.02 0.04
C GLU A 321 -3.64 31.20 1.45
N TRP A 322 -2.41 30.72 1.65
CA TRP A 322 -1.63 30.91 2.87
C TRP A 322 -0.44 31.82 2.58
#